data_AF-A0A6I9SQ54-F1
#
_entry.id   AF-A0A6I9SQ54-F1
#
_cell.length_a   1.000
_cell.length_b   1.000
_cell.length_c   1.000
_cell.angle_alpha   90.00
_cell.angle_beta   90.00
_cell.angle_gamma   90.00
#
_symmetry.space_group_name_H-M   'P 1'
#
loop_
_entity.id
_entity.type
_entity.pdbx_description
1 polymer ?
#
loop_
_entity_poly.entity_id
_entity_poly.type
_entity_poly.pdbx_seq_one_letter_code
_entity_poly.pdbx_strand_id
1 'polypeptide(L)'
;MDFGPEFLASSWGKEFVAGGVGGTAGVLAGHPLDTLRIRQQHSTNGTAFGILRNVVAREGPCALYRGMLAPLASVSFQTAITFQSYATLSQAFDPNIKAGDPPSYKAVVLGGIGAGALQSLLISPVELVKIRLQLQRKTNEKMNQSSSNRGPLDVAKSILRAEGWRGICRGLGITMLRDSPSHGLYFWTYEYMKEQLQPGCRKNGQETFRTMLLAGGLAGVTSWIFCYPLDVLKTRIQAQSHCLQSRYCGIVDCYRKCVRSEGYNVLWRGLGTAVARAFVVNGVVFTAYETALRCMYNNSKNHAAVQTENAVDVGASKG
;
A
#
# COMPACT_ATOMS: atom_id res chain seq x y z
N MET A 1 23.49 -16.90 15.14
CA MET A 1 22.33 -15.99 15.21
C MET A 1 21.67 -16.05 13.85
N ASP A 2 20.96 -17.13 13.56
CA ASP A 2 20.37 -17.39 12.24
C ASP A 2 18.86 -17.16 12.32
N PHE A 3 18.49 -15.90 12.55
CA PHE A 3 17.08 -15.47 12.62
C PHE A 3 16.36 -15.57 11.25
N GLY A 4 17.13 -15.60 10.16
CA GLY A 4 16.63 -15.64 8.78
C GLY A 4 15.88 -16.94 8.41
N PRO A 5 16.49 -18.14 8.52
CA PRO A 5 15.86 -19.39 8.10
C PRO A 5 14.63 -19.78 8.93
N GLU A 6 14.64 -19.55 10.25
CA GLU A 6 13.47 -19.82 11.10
C GLU A 6 12.29 -18.88 10.82
N PHE A 7 12.58 -17.60 10.59
CA PHE A 7 11.56 -16.63 10.19
C PHE A 7 10.93 -17.00 8.84
N LEU A 8 11.74 -17.39 7.84
CA LEU A 8 11.24 -17.83 6.54
C LEU A 8 10.56 -19.22 6.57
N ALA A 9 10.83 -20.04 7.58
CA ALA A 9 10.12 -21.30 7.79
C ALA A 9 8.71 -21.08 8.32
N SER A 10 8.51 -20.05 9.15
CA SER A 10 7.20 -19.65 9.68
C SER A 10 6.25 -19.18 8.57
N SER A 11 4.98 -19.62 8.65
CA SER A 11 3.91 -19.14 7.76
C SER A 11 3.82 -17.62 7.73
N TRP A 12 4.03 -16.99 8.88
CA TRP A 12 3.98 -15.54 9.08
C TRP A 12 5.17 -14.82 8.44
N GLY A 13 6.36 -15.42 8.43
CA GLY A 13 7.51 -14.79 7.76
C GLY A 13 7.40 -14.85 6.24
N LYS A 14 6.81 -15.92 5.69
CA LYS A 14 6.53 -16.05 4.25
C LYS A 14 5.55 -14.97 3.78
N GLU A 15 4.47 -14.76 4.53
CA GLU A 15 3.47 -13.71 4.26
C GLU A 15 4.08 -12.30 4.27
N PHE A 16 4.92 -12.00 5.28
CA PHE A 16 5.62 -10.73 5.37
C PHE A 16 6.57 -10.50 4.18
N VAL A 17 7.40 -11.49 3.83
CA VAL A 17 8.37 -11.38 2.74
C VAL A 17 7.66 -11.27 1.39
N ALA A 18 6.63 -12.08 1.15
CA ALA A 18 5.82 -11.98 -0.05
C ALA A 18 5.16 -10.61 -0.17
N GLY A 19 4.63 -10.07 0.94
CA GLY A 19 4.05 -8.73 0.96
C GLY A 19 5.09 -7.65 0.65
N GLY A 20 6.32 -7.80 1.14
CA GLY A 20 7.44 -6.91 0.81
C GLY A 20 7.83 -6.96 -0.68
N VAL A 21 7.86 -8.14 -1.28
CA VAL A 21 8.10 -8.32 -2.73
C VAL A 21 6.96 -7.71 -3.53
N GLY A 22 5.71 -7.95 -3.14
CA GLY A 22 4.52 -7.33 -3.74
C GLY A 22 4.58 -5.81 -3.72
N GLY A 23 4.87 -5.21 -2.56
CA GLY A 23 5.01 -3.76 -2.42
C GLY A 23 6.14 -3.19 -3.28
N THR A 24 7.29 -3.89 -3.35
CA THR A 24 8.43 -3.48 -4.19
C THR A 24 8.06 -3.48 -5.67
N ALA A 25 7.42 -4.56 -6.14
CA ALA A 25 6.95 -4.69 -7.52
C ALA A 25 5.90 -3.61 -7.86
N GLY A 26 4.98 -3.32 -6.94
CA GLY A 26 4.00 -2.27 -7.08
C GLY A 26 4.62 -0.87 -7.23
N VAL A 27 5.65 -0.56 -6.43
CA VAL A 27 6.39 0.70 -6.56
C VAL A 27 7.10 0.78 -7.90
N LEU A 28 7.78 -0.29 -8.34
CA LEU A 28 8.45 -0.32 -9.63
C LEU A 28 7.50 -0.08 -10.82
N ALA A 29 6.28 -0.63 -10.74
CA ALA A 29 5.25 -0.42 -11.76
C ALA A 29 4.62 0.98 -11.69
N GLY A 30 4.44 1.53 -10.49
CA GLY A 30 3.75 2.81 -10.28
C GLY A 30 4.64 4.06 -10.40
N HIS A 31 5.94 3.95 -10.08
CA HIS A 31 6.83 5.10 -9.99
C HIS A 31 7.00 5.90 -11.30
N PRO A 32 7.04 5.28 -12.49
CA PRO A 32 7.08 6.03 -13.75
C PRO A 32 5.84 6.91 -13.94
N LEU A 33 4.65 6.38 -13.61
CA LEU A 33 3.40 7.14 -13.70
C LEU A 33 3.38 8.32 -12.73
N ASP A 34 3.94 8.14 -11.54
CA ASP A 34 4.04 9.20 -10.53
C ASP A 34 5.00 10.30 -10.95
N THR A 35 6.15 9.93 -11.50
CA THR A 35 7.13 10.89 -12.02
C THR A 35 6.55 11.70 -13.16
N LEU A 36 5.82 11.05 -14.08
CA LEU A 36 5.14 11.73 -15.18
C LEU A 36 4.06 12.67 -14.66
N ARG A 37 3.23 12.24 -13.71
CA ARG A 37 2.18 13.06 -13.11
C ARG A 37 2.75 14.33 -12.45
N ILE A 38 3.85 14.21 -11.70
CA ILE A 38 4.50 15.35 -11.03
C ILE A 38 5.08 16.32 -12.08
N ARG A 39 5.75 15.80 -13.12
CA ARG A 39 6.30 16.65 -14.19
C ARG A 39 5.20 17.34 -15.00
N GLN A 40 4.08 16.65 -15.24
CA GLN A 40 2.91 17.23 -15.88
C GLN A 40 2.24 18.31 -15.02
N GLN A 41 2.26 18.17 -13.68
CA GLN A 41 1.75 19.20 -12.77
C GLN A 41 2.59 20.48 -12.76
N HIS A 42 3.88 20.40 -13.09
CA HIS A 42 4.77 21.57 -13.19
C HIS A 42 4.88 22.13 -14.62
N SER A 43 4.63 21.32 -15.65
CA SER A 43 4.65 21.76 -17.04
C SER A 43 3.33 22.45 -17.40
N THR A 44 3.40 23.69 -17.87
CA THR A 44 2.22 24.47 -18.25
C THR A 44 1.61 24.04 -19.58
N ASN A 45 2.37 23.38 -20.48
CA ASN A 45 1.89 23.00 -21.83
C ASN A 45 2.62 21.74 -22.37
N GLY A 46 2.20 20.55 -21.94
CA GLY A 46 2.72 19.30 -22.53
C GLY A 46 1.81 18.10 -22.31
N THR A 47 1.57 17.33 -23.37
CA THR A 47 0.93 16.00 -23.29
C THR A 47 1.83 15.03 -22.53
N ALA A 48 1.24 14.14 -21.70
CA ALA A 48 1.98 13.18 -20.87
C ALA A 48 2.98 12.34 -21.69
N PHE A 49 2.61 11.95 -22.91
CA PHE A 49 3.47 11.21 -23.83
C PHE A 49 4.65 12.03 -24.35
N GLY A 50 4.45 13.33 -24.63
CA GLY A 50 5.51 14.24 -25.04
C GLY A 50 6.52 14.48 -23.91
N ILE A 51 6.03 14.62 -22.68
CA ILE A 51 6.89 14.69 -21.49
C ILE A 51 7.68 13.39 -21.34
N LEU A 52 7.03 12.22 -21.38
CA LEU A 52 7.71 10.92 -21.27
C LEU A 52 8.82 10.76 -22.31
N ARG A 53 8.52 11.04 -23.59
CA ARG A 53 9.51 10.96 -24.68
C ARG A 53 10.69 11.89 -24.43
N ASN A 54 10.43 13.13 -23.99
CA ASN A 54 11.50 14.09 -23.69
C ASN A 54 12.37 13.66 -22.50
N VAL A 55 11.78 13.10 -21.44
CA VAL A 55 12.54 12.59 -20.29
C VAL A 55 13.41 11.42 -20.70
N VAL A 56 12.85 10.44 -21.41
CA VAL A 56 13.60 9.26 -21.85
C VAL A 56 14.71 9.64 -22.83
N ALA A 57 14.45 10.56 -23.76
CA ALA A 57 15.44 10.98 -24.75
C ALA A 57 16.55 11.87 -24.18
N ARG A 58 16.27 12.69 -23.15
CA ARG A 58 17.25 13.66 -22.60
C ARG A 58 17.95 13.19 -21.33
N GLU A 59 17.23 12.52 -20.43
CA GLU A 59 17.73 12.11 -19.12
C GLU A 59 17.92 10.59 -19.00
N GLY A 60 17.43 9.82 -19.98
CA GLY A 60 17.47 8.36 -19.98
C GLY A 60 16.33 7.71 -19.18
N PRO A 61 16.10 6.40 -19.36
CA PRO A 61 15.02 5.66 -18.69
C PRO A 61 15.19 5.59 -17.17
N CYS A 62 16.43 5.58 -16.66
CA CYS A 62 16.71 5.58 -15.22
C CYS A 62 16.26 6.87 -14.52
N ALA A 63 16.09 7.98 -15.25
CA ALA A 63 15.59 9.22 -14.68
C ALA A 63 14.16 9.11 -14.13
N LEU A 64 13.36 8.17 -14.67
CA LEU A 64 12.01 7.87 -14.18
C LEU A 64 12.01 7.19 -12.81
N TYR A 65 13.15 6.68 -12.34
CA TYR A 65 13.30 5.98 -11.06
C TYR A 65 14.13 6.76 -10.03
N ARG A 66 14.56 7.97 -10.38
CA ARG A 66 15.38 8.81 -9.50
C ARG A 66 14.55 9.27 -8.28
N GLY A 67 15.04 9.00 -7.08
CA GLY A 67 14.35 9.33 -5.82
C GLY A 67 13.37 8.25 -5.31
N MET A 68 13.29 7.09 -5.97
CA MET A 68 12.37 6.01 -5.62
C MET A 68 12.72 5.28 -4.32
N LEU A 69 13.96 5.35 -3.83
CA LEU A 69 14.41 4.58 -2.65
C LEU A 69 13.55 4.81 -1.40
N ALA A 70 13.22 6.07 -1.10
CA ALA A 70 12.41 6.38 0.08
C ALA A 70 10.95 5.88 -0.06
N PRO A 71 10.25 6.10 -1.19
CA PRO A 71 8.97 5.44 -1.47
C PRO A 71 9.05 3.91 -1.44
N LEU A 72 10.09 3.31 -2.01
CA LEU A 72 10.26 1.87 -2.10
C LEU A 72 10.36 1.24 -0.71
N ALA A 73 11.29 1.70 0.12
CA ALA A 73 11.42 1.20 1.49
C ALA A 73 10.13 1.37 2.30
N SER A 74 9.48 2.53 2.19
CA SER A 74 8.25 2.84 2.92
C SER A 74 7.08 1.97 2.48
N VAL A 75 6.86 1.80 1.18
CA VAL A 75 5.69 1.06 0.65
C VAL A 75 5.91 -0.43 0.79
N SER A 76 7.11 -0.95 0.51
CA SER A 76 7.40 -2.38 0.70
C SER A 76 7.18 -2.80 2.14
N PHE A 77 7.62 -2.00 3.11
CA PHE A 77 7.37 -2.27 4.53
C PHE A 77 5.88 -2.20 4.89
N GLN A 78 5.16 -1.21 4.36
CA GLN A 78 3.72 -1.08 4.60
C GLN A 78 2.97 -2.29 4.06
N THR A 79 3.21 -2.67 2.80
CA THR A 79 2.55 -3.80 2.15
C THR A 79 2.90 -5.12 2.84
N ALA A 80 4.15 -5.32 3.27
CA ALA A 80 4.56 -6.47 4.08
C ALA A 80 3.71 -6.62 5.35
N ILE A 81 3.51 -5.52 6.08
CA ILE A 81 2.68 -5.52 7.29
C ILE A 81 1.21 -5.73 6.97
N THR A 82 0.68 -5.12 5.91
CA THR A 82 -0.72 -5.28 5.52
C THR A 82 -1.05 -6.75 5.21
N PHE A 83 -0.25 -7.41 4.39
CA PHE A 83 -0.47 -8.83 4.07
C PHE A 83 -0.27 -9.73 5.29
N GLN A 84 0.77 -9.47 6.10
CA GLN A 84 1.03 -10.24 7.31
C GLN A 84 -0.09 -10.12 8.35
N SER A 85 -0.57 -8.88 8.59
CA SER A 85 -1.69 -8.63 9.50
C SER A 85 -2.99 -9.21 8.97
N TYR A 86 -3.24 -9.12 7.67
CA TYR A 86 -4.38 -9.75 7.01
C TYR A 86 -4.38 -11.27 7.20
N ALA A 87 -3.25 -11.95 6.93
CA ALA A 87 -3.13 -13.40 7.08
C ALA A 87 -3.39 -13.85 8.53
N THR A 88 -2.82 -13.14 9.50
CA THR A 88 -2.98 -13.48 10.93
C THR A 88 -4.41 -13.23 11.41
N LEU A 89 -5.00 -12.10 11.04
CA LEU A 89 -6.33 -11.71 11.51
C LEU A 89 -7.45 -12.50 10.83
N SER A 90 -7.34 -12.75 9.53
CA SER A 90 -8.34 -13.57 8.81
C SER A 90 -8.41 -14.99 9.35
N GLN A 91 -7.29 -15.58 9.78
CA GLN A 91 -7.26 -16.87 10.48
C GLN A 91 -7.82 -16.77 11.90
N ALA A 92 -7.49 -15.71 12.66
CA ALA A 92 -8.00 -15.53 14.02
C ALA A 92 -9.53 -15.33 14.07
N PHE A 93 -10.12 -14.72 13.04
CA PHE A 93 -11.57 -14.51 12.94
C PHE A 93 -12.35 -15.73 12.44
N ASP A 94 -11.67 -16.81 12.04
CA ASP A 94 -12.31 -18.04 11.59
C ASP A 94 -11.58 -19.28 12.15
N PRO A 95 -11.68 -19.51 13.48
CA PRO A 95 -10.94 -20.58 14.16
C PRO A 95 -11.42 -22.00 13.81
N ASN A 96 -12.55 -22.15 13.11
CA ASN A 96 -13.16 -23.44 12.77
C ASN A 96 -12.84 -23.93 11.35
N ILE A 97 -11.88 -23.31 10.67
CA ILE A 97 -11.44 -23.73 9.33
C ILE A 97 -10.80 -25.13 9.39
N LYS A 98 -11.27 -26.03 8.53
CA LYS A 98 -10.60 -27.31 8.27
C LYS A 98 -9.24 -27.05 7.60
N ALA A 99 -8.20 -27.77 8.02
CA ALA A 99 -6.86 -27.63 7.44
C ALA A 99 -6.90 -27.74 5.90
N GLY A 100 -6.67 -26.61 5.21
CA GLY A 100 -6.66 -26.52 3.74
C GLY A 100 -7.85 -25.80 3.11
N ASP A 101 -8.89 -25.42 3.86
CA ASP A 101 -9.97 -24.58 3.33
C ASP A 101 -9.62 -23.07 3.47
N PRO A 102 -10.00 -22.23 2.49
CA PRO A 102 -9.76 -20.79 2.56
C PRO A 102 -10.69 -20.09 3.55
N PRO A 103 -10.29 -18.93 4.11
CA PRO A 103 -11.08 -18.23 5.12
C PRO A 103 -12.44 -17.79 4.60
N SER A 104 -13.48 -17.82 5.44
CA SER A 104 -14.79 -17.33 5.05
C SER A 104 -14.73 -15.87 4.54
N TYR A 105 -15.58 -15.50 3.58
CA TYR A 105 -15.62 -14.12 3.08
C TYR A 105 -15.81 -13.07 4.20
N LYS A 106 -16.52 -13.43 5.28
CA LYS A 106 -16.66 -12.58 6.46
C LYS A 106 -15.33 -12.38 7.18
N ALA A 107 -14.55 -13.44 7.35
CA ALA A 107 -13.24 -13.41 7.98
C ALA A 107 -12.21 -12.66 7.13
N VAL A 108 -12.30 -12.74 5.80
CA VAL A 108 -11.53 -11.92 4.86
C VAL A 108 -11.80 -10.44 5.07
N VAL A 109 -13.08 -10.04 5.13
CA VAL A 109 -13.46 -8.62 5.35
C VAL A 109 -12.97 -8.14 6.71
N LEU A 110 -13.24 -8.90 7.78
CA LEU A 110 -12.83 -8.54 9.14
C LEU A 110 -11.30 -8.49 9.29
N GLY A 111 -10.60 -9.46 8.71
CA GLY A 111 -9.15 -9.51 8.64
C GLY A 111 -8.58 -8.31 7.89
N GLY A 112 -9.18 -7.94 6.75
CA GLY A 112 -8.80 -6.75 5.98
C GLY A 112 -9.03 -5.44 6.74
N ILE A 113 -10.16 -5.31 7.44
CA ILE A 113 -10.48 -4.14 8.28
C ILE A 113 -9.46 -3.99 9.42
N GLY A 114 -9.14 -5.09 10.11
CA GLY A 114 -8.16 -5.09 11.18
C GLY A 114 -6.74 -4.83 10.67
N ALA A 115 -6.37 -5.39 9.50
CA ALA A 115 -5.11 -5.12 8.83
C ALA A 115 -4.96 -3.63 8.51
N GLY A 116 -6.00 -3.00 7.93
CA GLY A 116 -6.03 -1.57 7.66
C GLY A 116 -5.93 -0.72 8.94
N ALA A 117 -6.53 -1.17 10.04
CA ALA A 117 -6.43 -0.48 11.34
C ALA A 117 -5.00 -0.52 11.91
N LEU A 118 -4.36 -1.69 11.91
CA LEU A 118 -2.98 -1.87 12.36
C LEU A 118 -2.00 -1.09 11.49
N GLN A 119 -2.18 -1.16 10.17
CA GLN A 119 -1.40 -0.39 9.22
C GLN A 119 -1.54 1.12 9.47
N SER A 120 -2.74 1.62 9.75
CA SER A 120 -2.99 3.04 10.04
C SER A 120 -2.21 3.55 11.24
N LEU A 121 -2.03 2.73 12.28
CA LEU A 121 -1.27 3.10 13.48
C LEU A 121 0.21 3.35 13.17
N LEU A 122 0.78 2.56 12.26
CA LEU A 122 2.18 2.68 11.85
C LEU A 122 2.39 3.78 10.81
N ILE A 123 1.41 3.96 9.91
CA ILE A 123 1.49 4.94 8.82
C ILE A 123 1.25 6.37 9.33
N SER A 124 0.32 6.56 10.28
CA SER A 124 -0.05 7.88 10.80
C SER A 124 1.15 8.78 11.17
N PRO A 125 2.13 8.34 11.98
CA PRO A 125 3.29 9.19 12.31
C PRO A 125 4.14 9.54 11.09
N VAL A 126 4.32 8.59 10.17
CA VAL A 126 5.14 8.78 8.96
C VAL A 126 4.47 9.76 7.99
N GLU A 127 3.16 9.62 7.79
CA GLU A 127 2.39 10.57 6.98
C GLU A 127 2.43 11.97 7.59
N LEU A 128 2.24 12.10 8.90
CA LEU A 128 2.29 13.40 9.57
C LEU A 128 3.64 14.10 9.36
N VAL A 129 4.75 13.39 9.54
CA VAL A 129 6.10 13.93 9.31
C VAL A 129 6.28 14.33 7.84
N LYS A 130 5.88 13.47 6.89
CA LYS A 130 5.96 13.78 5.45
C LYS A 130 5.16 15.03 5.08
N ILE A 131 3.93 15.17 5.59
CA ILE A 131 3.09 16.33 5.34
C ILE A 131 3.74 17.60 5.92
N ARG A 132 4.24 17.55 7.16
CA ARG A 132 4.91 18.69 7.81
C ARG A 132 6.18 19.12 7.06
N LEU A 133 6.99 18.17 6.58
CA LEU A 133 8.16 18.46 5.74
C LEU A 133 7.76 19.12 4.42
N GLN A 134 6.74 18.60 3.73
CA GLN A 134 6.24 19.17 2.48
C GLN A 134 5.70 20.59 2.67
N LEU A 135 5.04 20.85 3.81
CA LEU A 135 4.57 22.19 4.16
C LEU A 135 5.73 23.15 4.44
N GLN A 136 6.74 22.74 5.21
CA GLN A 136 7.94 23.55 5.47
C GLN A 136 8.65 23.94 4.18
N ARG A 137 8.80 22.99 3.25
CA ARG A 137 9.43 23.23 1.96
C ARG A 137 8.68 24.29 1.14
N LYS A 138 7.34 24.19 1.06
CA LYS A 138 6.51 25.19 0.38
C LYS A 138 6.60 26.58 1.02
N THR A 139 6.70 26.66 2.34
CA THR A 139 6.85 27.94 3.05
C THR A 139 8.23 28.57 2.80
N ASN A 140 9.30 27.77 2.85
CA ASN A 140 10.66 28.24 2.59
C ASN A 140 10.84 28.71 1.14
N GLU A 141 10.24 27.99 0.17
CA GLU A 141 10.21 28.41 -1.24
C GLU A 141 9.50 29.78 -1.42
N LYS A 142 8.43 30.07 -0.67
CA LYS A 142 7.71 31.35 -0.76
C LYS A 142 8.43 32.53 -0.10
N MET A 143 9.22 32.29 0.95
CA MET A 143 9.87 33.35 1.72
C MET A 143 11.30 33.68 1.28
N ASN A 144 11.85 33.01 0.26
CA ASN A 144 13.26 33.14 -0.17
C ASN A 144 14.27 33.06 1.01
N GLN A 145 13.88 32.40 2.10
CA GLN A 145 14.72 32.24 3.29
C GLN A 145 15.38 30.88 3.25
N SER A 146 16.71 30.90 3.23
CA SER A 146 17.57 29.72 3.37
C SER A 146 17.61 29.20 4.81
N SER A 147 16.45 29.10 5.46
CA SER A 147 16.37 28.65 6.84
C SER A 147 16.59 27.13 6.93
N SER A 148 17.45 26.75 7.88
CA SER A 148 17.91 25.41 8.27
C SER A 148 17.04 24.26 7.73
N ASN A 149 17.60 23.47 6.79
CA ASN A 149 17.06 22.20 6.32
C ASN A 149 16.93 21.23 7.50
N ARG A 150 15.84 21.33 8.27
CA ARG A 150 15.51 20.39 9.33
C ARG A 150 15.17 19.06 8.68
N GLY A 151 15.89 18.01 9.10
CA GLY A 151 15.64 16.67 8.60
C GLY A 151 14.26 16.14 9.06
N PRO A 152 13.78 15.03 8.49
CA PRO A 152 12.56 14.36 8.95
C PRO A 152 12.53 14.08 10.45
N LEU A 153 13.70 13.75 11.01
CA LEU A 153 13.87 13.47 12.44
C LEU A 153 13.77 14.73 13.29
N ASP A 154 14.27 15.88 12.81
CA ASP A 154 14.16 17.16 13.51
C ASP A 154 12.70 17.62 13.55
N VAL A 155 11.98 17.42 12.45
CA VAL A 155 10.53 17.67 12.39
C VAL A 155 9.79 16.77 13.36
N ALA A 156 10.05 15.45 13.34
CA ALA A 156 9.43 14.52 14.28
C ALA A 156 9.70 14.89 15.75
N LYS A 157 10.96 15.22 16.08
CA LYS A 157 11.37 15.64 17.43
C LYS A 157 10.73 16.96 17.85
N SER A 158 10.58 17.90 16.92
CA SER A 158 9.89 19.18 17.18
C SER A 158 8.40 18.98 17.47
N ILE A 159 7.73 18.07 16.75
CA ILE A 159 6.32 17.73 16.98
C ILE A 159 6.16 17.08 18.35
N LEU A 160 7.02 16.12 18.68
CA LEU A 160 6.96 15.43 19.98
C LEU A 160 7.16 16.40 21.14
N ARG A 161 8.07 17.38 21.01
CA ARG A 161 8.30 18.41 22.04
C ARG A 161 7.16 19.43 22.14
N ALA A 162 6.52 19.79 21.03
CA ALA A 162 5.50 20.84 21.01
C ALA A 162 4.08 20.32 21.31
N GLU A 163 3.69 19.19 20.73
CA GLU A 163 2.32 18.66 20.79
C GLU A 163 2.23 17.31 21.54
N GLY A 164 3.36 16.73 21.96
CA GLY A 164 3.41 15.44 22.64
C GLY A 164 2.96 14.27 21.77
N TRP A 165 2.67 13.14 22.43
CA TRP A 165 2.20 11.91 21.75
C TRP A 165 0.85 12.09 21.05
N ARG A 166 -0.03 12.92 21.63
CA ARG A 166 -1.34 13.26 21.03
C ARG A 166 -1.20 14.04 19.72
N GLY A 167 -0.13 14.84 19.58
CA GLY A 167 0.21 15.51 18.33
C GLY A 167 0.62 14.55 17.21
N ILE A 168 1.39 13.51 17.53
CA ILE A 168 1.83 12.49 16.57
C ILE A 168 0.66 11.63 16.08
N CYS A 169 -0.29 11.32 16.95
CA CYS A 169 -1.51 10.59 16.61
C CYS A 169 -2.61 11.48 16.00
N ARG A 170 -2.33 12.77 15.75
CA ARG A 170 -3.32 13.69 15.19
C ARG A 170 -3.62 13.33 13.73
N GLY A 171 -4.86 12.92 13.46
CA GLY A 171 -5.28 12.42 12.15
C GLY A 171 -5.36 10.90 12.04
N LEU A 172 -4.98 10.17 13.10
CA LEU A 172 -5.12 8.71 13.16
C LEU A 172 -6.56 8.26 12.93
N GLY A 173 -7.54 8.89 13.58
CA GLY A 173 -8.95 8.51 13.42
C GLY A 173 -9.47 8.64 11.98
N ILE A 174 -9.03 9.66 11.25
CA ILE A 174 -9.41 9.84 9.82
C ILE A 174 -8.72 8.79 8.95
N THR A 175 -7.46 8.48 9.26
CA THR A 175 -6.68 7.48 8.53
C THR A 175 -7.26 6.08 8.75
N MET A 176 -7.61 5.73 9.99
CA MET A 176 -8.30 4.48 10.31
C MET A 176 -9.68 4.41 9.65
N LEU A 177 -10.48 5.49 9.71
CA LEU A 177 -11.80 5.52 9.09
C LEU A 177 -11.73 5.34 7.57
N ARG A 178 -10.67 5.83 6.93
CA ARG A 178 -10.43 5.63 5.49
C ARG A 178 -9.89 4.23 5.21
N ASP A 179 -8.81 3.84 5.86
CA ASP A 179 -7.98 2.69 5.48
C ASP A 179 -8.62 1.37 5.92
N SER A 180 -9.26 1.30 7.09
CA SER A 180 -9.89 0.07 7.58
C SER A 180 -10.97 -0.46 6.64
N PRO A 181 -12.05 0.28 6.31
CA PRO A 181 -13.07 -0.24 5.38
C PRO A 181 -12.52 -0.42 3.96
N SER A 182 -11.53 0.41 3.55
CA SER A 182 -10.85 0.26 2.25
C SER A 182 -10.21 -1.11 2.08
N HIS A 183 -9.44 -1.54 3.09
CA HIS A 183 -8.70 -2.79 3.03
C HIS A 183 -9.63 -4.00 3.17
N GLY A 184 -10.71 -3.87 3.96
CA GLY A 184 -11.78 -4.87 3.99
C GLY A 184 -12.37 -5.14 2.60
N LEU A 185 -12.74 -4.07 1.87
CA LEU A 185 -13.26 -4.18 0.50
C LEU A 185 -12.20 -4.64 -0.50
N TYR A 186 -10.95 -4.23 -0.33
CA TYR A 186 -9.83 -4.63 -1.16
C TYR A 186 -9.62 -6.14 -1.14
N PHE A 187 -9.45 -6.74 0.05
CA PHE A 187 -9.26 -8.18 0.18
C PHE A 187 -10.52 -8.97 -0.19
N TRP A 188 -11.70 -8.48 0.19
CA TRP A 188 -12.96 -9.14 -0.19
C TRP A 188 -13.17 -9.19 -1.70
N THR A 189 -12.95 -8.07 -2.38
CA THR A 189 -13.08 -7.99 -3.84
C THR A 189 -12.04 -8.87 -4.52
N TYR A 190 -10.82 -8.93 -3.99
CA TYR A 190 -9.78 -9.79 -4.52
C TYR A 190 -10.17 -11.27 -4.46
N GLU A 191 -10.56 -11.76 -3.28
CA GLU A 191 -10.98 -13.15 -3.07
C GLU A 191 -12.24 -13.50 -3.88
N TYR A 192 -13.20 -12.58 -3.94
CA TYR A 192 -14.42 -12.77 -4.72
C TYR A 192 -14.14 -12.82 -6.23
N MET A 193 -13.32 -11.92 -6.75
CA MET A 193 -13.01 -11.87 -8.18
C MET A 193 -12.15 -13.05 -8.63
N LYS A 194 -11.23 -13.54 -7.79
CA LYS A 194 -10.48 -14.77 -8.05
C LYS A 194 -11.41 -15.96 -8.25
N GLU A 195 -12.34 -16.16 -7.32
CA GLU A 195 -13.30 -17.25 -7.39
C GLU A 195 -14.22 -17.16 -8.62
N GLN A 196 -14.62 -15.94 -9.01
CA GLN A 196 -15.44 -15.73 -10.22
C GLN A 196 -14.66 -15.98 -11.52
N LEU A 197 -13.38 -15.57 -11.58
CA LEU A 197 -12.54 -15.74 -12.76
C LEU A 197 -12.09 -17.19 -12.94
N GLN A 198 -11.82 -17.90 -11.85
CA GLN A 198 -11.37 -19.29 -11.87
C GLN A 198 -12.03 -20.05 -10.68
N PRO A 199 -13.22 -20.65 -10.87
CA PRO A 199 -13.93 -21.34 -9.81
C PRO A 199 -13.10 -22.46 -9.15
N GLY A 200 -13.10 -22.53 -7.82
CA GLY A 200 -12.36 -23.53 -7.03
C GLY A 200 -10.87 -23.24 -6.82
N CYS A 201 -10.35 -22.12 -7.33
CA CYS A 201 -8.91 -21.82 -7.24
C CYS A 201 -8.46 -21.40 -5.85
N ARG A 202 -9.42 -20.93 -5.06
CA ARG A 202 -9.25 -20.65 -3.64
C ARG A 202 -8.85 -21.88 -2.82
N LYS A 203 -9.23 -23.09 -3.24
CA LYS A 203 -8.85 -24.36 -2.60
C LYS A 203 -7.58 -24.97 -3.21
N ASN A 204 -7.48 -24.89 -4.54
CA ASN A 204 -6.38 -25.54 -5.27
C ASN A 204 -5.07 -24.74 -5.24
N GLY A 205 -5.14 -23.43 -4.94
CA GLY A 205 -3.98 -22.53 -4.93
C GLY A 205 -3.37 -22.30 -6.31
N GLN A 206 -3.98 -22.82 -7.38
CA GLN A 206 -3.50 -22.76 -8.78
C GLN A 206 -4.22 -21.69 -9.61
N GLU A 207 -4.24 -20.46 -9.12
CA GLU A 207 -4.61 -19.27 -9.88
C GLU A 207 -3.66 -19.02 -11.06
N THR A 208 -4.22 -18.66 -12.22
CA THR A 208 -3.45 -18.20 -13.37
C THR A 208 -2.91 -16.78 -13.14
N PHE A 209 -1.74 -16.43 -13.70
CA PHE A 209 -1.16 -15.08 -13.63
C PHE A 209 -2.17 -13.99 -14.07
N ARG A 210 -2.94 -14.26 -15.13
CA ARG A 210 -4.00 -13.35 -15.63
C ARG A 210 -5.10 -13.14 -14.59
N THR A 211 -5.51 -14.19 -13.89
CA THR A 211 -6.52 -14.12 -12.83
C THR A 211 -6.03 -13.25 -11.67
N MET A 212 -4.79 -13.44 -11.22
CA MET A 212 -4.19 -12.63 -10.15
C MET A 212 -4.12 -11.14 -10.53
N LEU A 213 -3.68 -10.85 -11.75
CA LEU A 213 -3.53 -9.49 -12.24
C LEU A 213 -4.89 -8.79 -12.35
N LEU A 214 -5.89 -9.45 -12.94
CA LEU A 214 -7.23 -8.89 -13.12
C LEU A 214 -7.97 -8.74 -11.80
N ALA A 215 -7.95 -9.78 -10.95
CA ALA A 215 -8.59 -9.72 -9.63
C ALA A 215 -7.93 -8.66 -8.74
N GLY A 216 -6.60 -8.58 -8.74
CA GLY A 216 -5.85 -7.57 -7.99
C GLY A 216 -6.10 -6.15 -8.51
N GLY A 217 -6.16 -5.98 -9.83
CA GLY A 217 -6.49 -4.70 -10.45
C GLY A 217 -7.90 -4.24 -10.08
N LEU A 218 -8.90 -5.11 -10.24
CA LEU A 218 -10.30 -4.81 -9.90
C LEU A 218 -10.49 -4.55 -8.40
N ALA A 219 -9.82 -5.32 -7.53
CA ALA A 219 -9.80 -5.06 -6.09
C ALA A 219 -9.28 -3.65 -5.78
N GLY A 220 -8.20 -3.25 -6.43
CA GLY A 220 -7.66 -1.90 -6.36
C GLY A 220 -8.65 -0.83 -6.80
N VAL A 221 -9.33 -1.04 -7.93
CA VAL A 221 -10.34 -0.11 -8.45
C VAL A 221 -11.51 0.06 -7.48
N THR A 222 -12.09 -1.04 -7.00
CA THR A 222 -13.23 -1.02 -6.06
C THR A 222 -12.87 -0.32 -4.75
N SER A 223 -11.70 -0.65 -4.18
CA SER A 223 -11.17 0.00 -2.98
C SER A 223 -10.98 1.52 -3.18
N TRP A 224 -10.43 1.93 -4.32
CA TRP A 224 -10.25 3.35 -4.63
C TRP A 224 -11.57 4.08 -4.84
N ILE A 225 -12.53 3.52 -5.57
CA ILE A 225 -13.86 4.14 -5.76
C ILE A 225 -14.52 4.42 -4.41
N PHE A 226 -14.42 3.49 -3.46
CA PHE A 226 -14.99 3.66 -2.13
C PHE A 226 -14.28 4.76 -1.33
N CYS A 227 -12.94 4.79 -1.35
CA CYS A 227 -12.17 5.73 -0.52
C CYS A 227 -11.91 7.09 -1.17
N TYR A 228 -12.20 7.24 -2.47
CA TYR A 228 -11.86 8.44 -3.23
C TYR A 228 -12.41 9.74 -2.62
N PRO A 229 -13.68 9.81 -2.17
CA PRO A 229 -14.19 11.04 -1.57
C PRO A 229 -13.43 11.45 -0.30
N LEU A 230 -13.07 10.47 0.54
CA LEU A 230 -12.28 10.73 1.76
C LEU A 230 -10.87 11.18 1.41
N ASP A 231 -10.29 10.67 0.33
CA ASP A 231 -8.96 11.07 -0.14
C ASP A 231 -8.96 12.51 -0.69
N VAL A 232 -10.00 12.90 -1.43
CA VAL A 232 -10.18 14.31 -1.88
C VAL A 232 -10.32 15.26 -0.69
N LEU A 233 -11.08 14.88 0.34
CA LEU A 233 -11.21 15.70 1.54
C LEU A 233 -9.89 15.79 2.32
N LYS A 234 -9.19 14.66 2.49
CA LYS A 234 -7.87 14.60 3.14
C LYS A 234 -6.87 15.50 2.42
N THR A 235 -6.77 15.39 1.09
CA THR A 235 -5.85 16.20 0.29
C THR A 235 -6.19 17.69 0.33
N ARG A 236 -7.47 18.08 0.33
CA ARG A 236 -7.89 19.50 0.46
C ARG A 236 -7.57 20.09 1.83
N ILE A 237 -7.77 19.33 2.90
CA ILE A 237 -7.39 19.75 4.26
C ILE A 237 -5.87 19.86 4.37
N GLN A 238 -5.14 18.89 3.83
CA GLN A 238 -3.67 18.89 3.84
C GLN A 238 -3.05 19.97 2.93
N ALA A 239 -3.76 20.42 1.90
CA ALA A 239 -3.34 21.50 1.03
C ALA A 239 -3.47 22.89 1.68
N GLN A 240 -4.17 23.03 2.82
CA GLN A 240 -4.31 24.30 3.51
C GLN A 240 -2.96 24.77 4.07
N SER A 241 -2.56 25.98 3.69
CA SER A 241 -1.38 26.62 4.25
C SER A 241 -1.72 27.17 5.63
N HIS A 242 -0.94 26.80 6.65
CA HIS A 242 -1.16 27.14 8.06
C HIS A 242 -1.06 28.64 8.41
N CYS A 243 -0.81 29.53 7.44
CA CYS A 243 -0.30 30.86 7.73
C CYS A 243 -1.30 31.96 8.05
N LEU A 244 -2.62 31.87 7.77
CA LEU A 244 -3.50 33.01 8.13
C LEU A 244 -4.92 32.70 8.59
N GLN A 245 -5.63 31.68 8.08
CA GLN A 245 -6.91 31.22 8.63
C GLN A 245 -7.17 29.76 8.23
N SER A 246 -7.57 28.90 9.18
CA SER A 246 -7.95 27.51 8.87
C SER A 246 -9.27 27.53 8.08
N ARG A 247 -9.19 27.49 6.75
CA ARG A 247 -10.38 27.55 5.88
C ARG A 247 -11.34 26.36 6.09
N TYR A 248 -10.85 25.24 6.63
CA TYR A 248 -11.64 24.09 7.04
C TYR A 248 -11.39 23.74 8.51
N CYS A 249 -12.46 23.47 9.26
CA CYS A 249 -12.44 23.01 10.64
C CYS A 249 -12.83 21.52 10.68
N GLY A 250 -11.89 20.65 10.30
CA GLY A 250 -12.10 19.21 10.22
C GLY A 250 -12.77 18.71 8.94
N ILE A 251 -12.97 17.40 8.86
CA ILE A 251 -13.40 16.72 7.63
C ILE A 251 -14.84 17.02 7.23
N VAL A 252 -15.73 17.15 8.22
CA VAL A 252 -17.16 17.43 7.99
C VAL A 252 -17.36 18.87 7.51
N ASP A 253 -16.61 19.83 8.06
CA ASP A 253 -16.64 21.22 7.59
C ASP A 253 -16.04 21.35 6.19
N CYS A 254 -14.93 20.66 5.92
CA CYS A 254 -14.37 20.57 4.57
C CYS A 254 -15.37 19.99 3.58
N TYR A 255 -16.05 18.90 3.93
CA TYR A 255 -17.07 18.28 3.09
C TYR A 255 -18.21 19.25 2.79
N ARG A 256 -18.82 19.85 3.81
CA ARG A 256 -19.93 20.80 3.64
C ARG A 256 -19.54 21.98 2.77
N LYS A 257 -18.37 22.58 3.02
CA LYS A 257 -17.88 23.72 2.25
C LYS A 257 -17.57 23.36 0.81
N CYS A 258 -16.93 22.21 0.55
CA CYS A 258 -16.63 21.76 -0.82
C CYS A 258 -17.90 21.48 -1.62
N VAL A 259 -18.88 20.78 -1.03
CA VAL A 259 -20.15 20.49 -1.70
C VAL A 259 -20.94 21.78 -1.95
N ARG A 260 -20.93 22.74 -1.01
CA ARG A 260 -21.61 24.03 -1.17
C ARG A 260 -20.95 24.93 -2.22
N SER A 261 -19.63 24.90 -2.36
CA SER A 261 -18.90 25.79 -3.28
C SER A 261 -18.75 25.24 -4.70
N GLU A 262 -18.52 23.92 -4.83
CA GLU A 262 -18.14 23.28 -6.10
C GLU A 262 -19.08 22.12 -6.49
N GLY A 263 -20.09 21.81 -5.68
CA GLY A 263 -21.03 20.71 -5.91
C GLY A 263 -20.44 19.33 -5.59
N TYR A 264 -21.20 18.27 -5.85
CA TYR A 264 -20.79 16.88 -5.57
C TYR A 264 -19.70 16.35 -6.51
N ASN A 265 -19.60 16.89 -7.74
CA ASN A 265 -18.62 16.46 -8.74
C ASN A 265 -17.17 16.70 -8.29
N VAL A 266 -16.96 17.63 -7.36
CA VAL A 266 -15.64 17.93 -6.80
C VAL A 266 -15.00 16.72 -6.12
N LEU A 267 -15.81 15.83 -5.53
CA LEU A 267 -15.34 14.65 -4.80
C LEU A 267 -14.84 13.55 -5.74
N TRP A 268 -15.18 13.62 -7.03
CA TRP A 268 -14.84 12.62 -8.04
C TRP A 268 -13.84 13.13 -9.08
N ARG A 269 -13.40 14.38 -8.94
CA ARG A 269 -12.49 15.03 -9.87
C ARG A 269 -11.09 14.39 -9.82
N GLY A 270 -10.78 13.62 -10.85
CA GLY A 270 -9.51 12.90 -11.00
C GLY A 270 -9.60 11.40 -10.75
N LEU A 271 -10.81 10.88 -10.49
CA LEU A 271 -11.05 9.45 -10.21
C LEU A 271 -10.48 8.56 -11.31
N GLY A 272 -10.66 8.90 -12.59
CA GLY A 272 -10.16 8.09 -13.71
C GLY A 272 -8.65 7.86 -13.66
N THR A 273 -7.86 8.90 -13.32
CA THR A 273 -6.40 8.74 -13.18
C THR A 273 -6.01 7.91 -11.95
N ALA A 274 -6.77 8.03 -10.86
CA ALA A 274 -6.53 7.25 -9.65
C ALA A 274 -6.87 5.77 -9.87
N VAL A 275 -8.02 5.48 -10.50
CA VAL A 275 -8.49 4.13 -10.85
C VAL A 275 -7.55 3.44 -11.85
N ALA A 276 -7.10 4.14 -12.90
CA ALA A 276 -6.16 3.57 -13.86
C ALA A 276 -4.83 3.17 -13.20
N ARG A 277 -4.29 4.06 -12.35
CA ARG A 277 -3.09 3.75 -11.57
C ARG A 277 -3.34 2.59 -10.60
N ALA A 278 -4.47 2.60 -9.89
CA ALA A 278 -4.83 1.59 -8.92
C ALA A 278 -4.92 0.19 -9.55
N PHE A 279 -5.50 0.10 -10.74
CA PHE A 279 -5.60 -1.15 -11.48
C PHE A 279 -4.21 -1.74 -11.78
N VAL A 280 -3.32 -0.92 -12.35
CA VAL A 280 -1.97 -1.37 -12.73
C VAL A 280 -1.14 -1.75 -11.50
N VAL A 281 -1.10 -0.89 -10.49
CA VAL A 281 -0.25 -1.09 -9.31
C VAL A 281 -0.74 -2.29 -8.49
N ASN A 282 -2.04 -2.37 -8.18
CA ASN A 282 -2.54 -3.44 -7.33
C ASN A 282 -2.57 -4.80 -8.04
N GLY A 283 -2.78 -4.82 -9.36
CA GLY A 283 -2.63 -6.03 -10.16
C GLY A 283 -1.21 -6.60 -10.05
N VAL A 284 -0.19 -5.74 -10.18
CA VAL A 284 1.22 -6.15 -10.02
C VAL A 284 1.53 -6.59 -8.58
N VAL A 285 1.06 -5.86 -7.57
CA VAL A 285 1.29 -6.17 -6.14
C VAL A 285 0.80 -7.58 -5.81
N PHE A 286 -0.47 -7.89 -6.12
CA PHE A 286 -1.04 -9.20 -5.81
C PHE A 286 -0.39 -10.33 -6.61
N THR A 287 -0.08 -10.07 -7.89
CA THR A 287 0.57 -11.09 -8.72
C THR A 287 1.97 -11.42 -8.22
N ALA A 288 2.75 -10.40 -7.84
CA ALA A 288 4.07 -10.57 -7.26
C ALA A 288 4.02 -11.24 -5.87
N TYR A 289 3.05 -10.86 -5.03
CA TYR A 289 2.80 -11.47 -3.73
C TYR A 289 2.49 -12.97 -3.84
N GLU A 290 1.50 -13.35 -4.66
CA GLU A 290 1.11 -14.76 -4.85
C GLU A 290 2.24 -15.59 -5.49
N THR A 291 2.95 -15.02 -6.45
CA THR A 291 4.09 -15.70 -7.09
C THR A 291 5.23 -15.92 -6.09
N ALA A 292 5.50 -14.93 -5.22
CA ALA A 292 6.49 -15.06 -4.16
C ALA A 292 6.10 -16.14 -3.15
N LEU A 293 4.85 -16.15 -2.68
CA LEU A 293 4.33 -17.19 -1.79
C LEU A 293 4.47 -18.59 -2.39
N ARG A 294 4.10 -18.77 -3.66
CA ARG A 294 4.23 -20.06 -4.36
C ARG A 294 5.67 -20.53 -4.44
N CYS A 295 6.59 -19.62 -4.78
CA CYS A 295 8.02 -19.94 -4.84
C CYS A 295 8.53 -20.41 -3.47
N MET A 296 8.19 -19.69 -2.39
CA MET A 296 8.59 -20.05 -1.03
C MET A 296 7.96 -21.38 -0.56
N TYR A 297 6.71 -21.65 -0.92
CA TYR A 297 6.04 -22.89 -0.54
C TYR A 297 6.59 -24.10 -1.31
N ASN A 298 6.89 -23.96 -2.60
CA ASN A 298 7.52 -25.00 -3.40
C ASN A 298 8.94 -25.32 -2.90
N ASN A 299 9.74 -24.31 -2.55
CA ASN A 299 11.06 -24.52 -1.96
C ASN A 299 10.96 -25.28 -0.63
N SER A 300 9.99 -24.93 0.23
CA SER A 300 9.76 -25.62 1.49
C SER A 300 9.39 -27.10 1.29
N LYS A 301 8.57 -27.43 0.28
CA LYS A 301 8.23 -28.81 -0.07
C LYS A 301 9.43 -29.59 -0.60
N ASN A 302 10.24 -28.97 -1.45
CA ASN A 302 11.45 -29.58 -2.00
C ASN A 302 12.46 -29.90 -0.89
N HIS A 303 12.66 -28.99 0.08
CA HIS A 303 13.52 -29.25 1.23
C HIS A 303 13.01 -30.40 2.11
N ALA A 304 11.69 -30.49 2.33
CA ALA A 304 11.10 -31.61 3.08
C ALA A 304 11.26 -32.94 2.32
N ALA A 305 11.06 -32.95 1.00
CA ALA A 305 11.24 -34.14 0.17
C ALA A 305 12.69 -34.66 0.22
N VAL A 306 13.68 -33.76 0.04
CA VAL A 306 15.11 -34.10 0.09
C VAL A 306 15.53 -34.61 1.47
N GLN A 307 14.99 -34.06 2.57
CA GLN A 307 15.26 -34.58 3.91
C GLN A 307 14.66 -35.98 4.14
N THR A 308 13.49 -36.24 3.57
CA THR A 308 12.85 -37.56 3.68
C THR A 308 13.63 -38.61 2.90
N GLU A 309 14.11 -38.26 1.70
CA GLU A 309 14.93 -39.13 0.84
C GLU A 309 16.28 -39.45 1.50
N ASN A 310 16.96 -38.43 2.05
CA ASN A 310 18.21 -38.63 2.80
C ASN A 310 18.02 -39.45 4.10
N ALA A 311 16.87 -39.35 4.77
CA ALA A 311 16.58 -40.15 5.95
C ALA A 311 16.31 -41.63 5.62
N VAL A 312 15.73 -41.91 4.45
CA VAL A 312 15.51 -43.28 3.95
C VAL A 312 16.83 -43.93 3.56
N ASP A 313 17.73 -43.22 2.87
CA ASP A 313 19.05 -43.75 2.49
C ASP A 313 19.96 -44.05 3.69
N VAL A 314 19.91 -43.23 4.74
CA VAL A 314 20.66 -43.49 5.99
C VAL A 314 20.08 -44.68 6.78
N GLY A 315 18.78 -44.94 6.65
CA GLY A 315 18.13 -46.12 7.23
C GLY A 315 18.47 -47.42 6.49
N ALA A 316 18.59 -47.38 5.17
CA ALA A 316 18.91 -48.54 4.33
C ALA A 316 20.39 -48.99 4.44
N SER A 317 21.31 -48.10 4.80
CA SER A 317 22.73 -48.44 5.00
C SER A 317 23.05 -49.09 6.36
N LYS A 318 22.07 -49.23 7.27
CA LYS A 318 22.24 -49.80 8.62
C LYS A 318 21.50 -51.12 8.87
N GLY A 319 20.85 -51.69 7.86
CA GLY A 319 20.23 -53.03 7.89
C GLY A 319 21.04 -54.01 7.06
#